data_AF-A0A1R3KNB1-F1
#
_entry.id   AF-A0A1R3KNB1-F1
#
_cell.length_a   1.000
_cell.length_b   1.000
_cell.length_c   1.000
_cell.angle_alpha   90.00
_cell.angle_beta   90.00
_cell.angle_gamma   90.00
#
_symmetry.space_group_name_H-M   'P 1'
#
loop_
_entity.id
_entity.type
_entity.pdbx_description
1 polymer ?
#
loop_
_entity_poly.entity_id
_entity_poly.type
_entity_poly.pdbx_seq_one_letter_code
_entity_poly.pdbx_strand_id
1 'polypeptide(L)'
;MKWYFVATLLTVLTSSQGILTTLSQSNGKYKYDYATVPFLAEVFKLIVSSVFLWREFKKSPPPKMTTDWKSVRLFPIPSVIYLIHNNVQFATLMYVDTSTYQIMGNLKIVTTAILFRLFLSKKLSNLQWMAIVLLAVGTTTSQVKGCGEASCDSLFSAPIQGYMLGILSACLSALAGVYTEFLMKKNNDSLYWQNVQLYTFGAIFNMARLLLDDFRGGFEKGPWWQRLFDGYTVTTWMVVLNLGSTGLLVSWLMKYADNIVKVYSTSMAMLLTMVLSVFLFNFKPTVQLFLGIIVCMMSLHMYFAPPHMLVDLPSAVRSDPESLVNVPVDRKTDS
;
A
#
# COMPACT_ATOMS: atom_id res chain seq x y z
N MET A 1 -13.47 -4.65 -14.67
CA MET A 1 -12.06 -4.21 -14.89
C MET A 1 -11.13 -5.25 -14.32
N LYS A 2 -10.02 -5.54 -15.00
CA LYS A 2 -9.04 -6.51 -14.50
C LYS A 2 -8.13 -5.85 -13.46
N TRP A 3 -7.83 -6.56 -12.37
CA TRP A 3 -7.11 -6.03 -11.20
C TRP A 3 -5.72 -5.47 -11.53
N TYR A 4 -5.03 -6.05 -12.52
CA TYR A 4 -3.70 -5.61 -12.94
C TYR A 4 -3.71 -4.20 -13.56
N PHE A 5 -4.78 -3.79 -14.23
CA PHE A 5 -4.90 -2.43 -14.76
C PHE A 5 -4.96 -1.40 -13.63
N VAL A 6 -5.74 -1.70 -12.59
CA VAL A 6 -5.85 -0.86 -11.39
C VAL A 6 -4.51 -0.81 -10.65
N ALA A 7 -3.82 -1.94 -10.55
CA ALA A 7 -2.47 -2.02 -9.97
C ALA A 7 -1.45 -1.15 -10.74
N THR A 8 -1.42 -1.23 -12.08
CA THR A 8 -0.56 -0.37 -12.90
C THR A 8 -0.91 1.10 -12.76
N LEU A 9 -2.19 1.46 -12.76
CA LEU A 9 -2.63 2.84 -12.54
C LEU A 9 -2.22 3.34 -11.15
N LEU A 10 -2.34 2.50 -10.13
CA LEU A 10 -1.87 2.81 -8.78
C LEU A 10 -0.36 3.07 -8.77
N THR A 11 0.43 2.26 -9.48
CA THR A 11 1.88 2.46 -9.61
C THR A 11 2.21 3.83 -10.20
N VAL A 12 1.54 4.20 -11.30
CA VAL A 12 1.75 5.49 -11.97
C VAL A 12 1.36 6.66 -11.07
N LEU A 13 0.18 6.62 -10.46
CA LEU A 13 -0.29 7.70 -9.57
C LEU A 13 0.59 7.84 -8.32
N THR A 14 0.99 6.73 -7.71
CA THR A 14 1.88 6.73 -6.54
C THR A 14 3.25 7.33 -6.89
N SER A 15 3.80 7.00 -8.06
CA SER A 15 5.08 7.58 -8.50
C SER A 15 4.97 9.09 -8.78
N SER A 16 3.87 9.48 -9.43
CA SER A 16 3.54 10.88 -9.69
C SER A 16 3.37 11.67 -8.40
N GLN A 17 2.84 11.04 -7.34
CA GLN A 17 2.65 11.70 -6.04
C GLN A 17 3.99 12.08 -5.42
N GLY A 18 4.98 11.18 -5.47
CA GLY A 18 6.33 11.46 -4.98
C GLY A 18 6.94 12.68 -5.68
N ILE A 19 6.87 12.70 -7.01
CA ILE A 19 7.41 13.79 -7.84
C ILE A 19 6.65 15.10 -7.63
N LEU A 20 5.31 15.06 -7.59
CA LEU A 20 4.50 16.26 -7.33
C LEU A 20 4.78 16.84 -5.94
N THR A 21 5.01 15.96 -4.95
CA THR A 21 5.33 16.41 -3.59
C THR A 21 6.70 17.09 -3.56
N THR A 22 7.71 16.57 -4.26
CA THR A 22 9.02 17.25 -4.35
C THR A 22 8.93 18.56 -5.13
N LEU A 23 8.18 18.60 -6.23
CA LEU A 23 7.94 19.83 -7.00
C LEU A 23 7.13 20.89 -6.25
N SER A 24 6.32 20.48 -5.26
CA SER A 24 5.56 21.41 -4.42
C SER A 24 6.44 22.14 -3.39
N GLN A 25 7.67 21.68 -3.16
CA GLN A 25 8.62 22.35 -2.28
C GLN A 25 9.19 23.59 -2.97
N SER A 26 9.27 24.71 -2.24
CA SER A 26 9.87 25.95 -2.72
C SER A 26 11.08 26.28 -1.83
N ASN A 27 12.30 26.24 -2.40
CA ASN A 27 13.56 26.44 -1.68
C ASN A 27 13.73 25.51 -0.46
N GLY A 28 13.36 24.23 -0.60
CA GLY A 28 13.52 23.21 0.46
C GLY A 28 12.55 23.36 1.64
N LYS A 29 11.59 24.30 1.58
CA LYS A 29 10.52 24.46 2.58
C LYS A 29 9.15 24.32 1.92
N TYR A 30 8.20 23.76 2.66
CA TYR A 30 6.79 23.74 2.26
C TYR A 30 6.16 25.08 2.63
N LYS A 31 5.56 25.76 1.64
CA LYS A 31 4.82 27.01 1.85
C LYS A 31 3.43 26.78 2.47
N TYR A 32 2.94 25.55 2.40
CA TYR A 32 1.65 25.12 2.95
C TYR A 32 1.84 24.19 4.14
N ASP A 33 0.83 24.09 4.99
CA ASP A 33 0.84 23.15 6.11
C ASP A 33 0.62 21.72 5.62
N TYR A 34 1.65 20.86 5.73
CA TYR A 34 1.58 19.47 5.29
C TYR A 34 0.48 18.66 6.01
N ALA A 35 0.08 19.05 7.22
CA ALA A 35 -0.98 18.36 7.96
C ALA A 35 -2.38 18.53 7.33
N THR A 36 -2.58 19.59 6.54
CA THR A 36 -3.87 19.88 5.88
C THR A 36 -4.11 19.01 4.64
N VAL A 37 -3.05 18.56 3.96
CA VAL A 37 -3.13 17.76 2.73
C VAL A 37 -3.82 16.41 2.95
N PRO A 38 -3.47 15.59 3.97
CA PRO A 38 -4.20 14.37 4.29
C PRO A 38 -5.68 14.59 4.59
N PHE A 39 -6.03 15.66 5.31
CA PHE A 39 -7.43 16.00 5.60
C PHE A 39 -8.22 16.28 4.32
N LEU A 40 -7.72 17.16 3.45
CA LEU A 40 -8.38 17.45 2.17
C LEU A 40 -8.47 16.23 1.26
N ALA A 41 -7.46 15.35 1.28
CA ALA A 41 -7.49 14.10 0.53
C ALA A 41 -8.57 13.14 1.06
N GLU A 42 -8.78 13.04 2.39
CA GLU A 42 -9.91 12.28 2.96
C GLU A 42 -11.26 12.87 2.57
N VAL A 43 -11.41 14.20 2.63
CA VAL A 43 -12.64 14.89 2.22
C VAL A 43 -12.93 14.65 0.73
N PHE A 44 -11.92 14.74 -0.14
CA PHE A 44 -12.05 14.42 -1.56
C PHE A 44 -12.54 12.98 -1.78
N LYS A 45 -11.91 12.00 -1.11
CA LYS A 45 -12.30 10.59 -1.20
C LYS A 45 -13.72 10.35 -0.70
N LEU A 46 -14.13 11.03 0.37
CA LEU A 46 -15.47 10.96 0.92
C LEU A 46 -16.51 11.52 -0.05
N ILE A 47 -16.26 12.69 -0.65
CA ILE A 47 -17.14 13.30 -1.66
C ILE A 47 -17.29 12.35 -2.86
N VAL A 48 -16.17 11.88 -3.43
CA VAL A 48 -16.18 11.00 -4.60
C VAL A 48 -16.91 9.69 -4.31
N SER A 49 -16.66 9.08 -3.14
CA SER A 49 -17.34 7.83 -2.73
C SER A 49 -18.83 8.05 -2.51
N SER A 50 -19.23 9.20 -1.95
CA SER A 50 -20.64 9.55 -1.74
C SER A 50 -21.38 9.78 -3.06
N VAL A 51 -20.74 10.45 -4.02
CA VAL A 51 -21.29 10.65 -5.38
C VAL A 51 -21.46 9.32 -6.09
N PHE A 52 -20.48 8.41 -6.01
CA PHE A 52 -20.60 7.09 -6.61
C PHE A 52 -21.65 6.21 -5.93
N LEU A 53 -21.76 6.26 -4.60
CA LEU A 53 -22.82 5.58 -3.86
C LEU A 53 -24.20 6.10 -4.28
N TRP A 54 -24.37 7.42 -4.36
CA TRP A 54 -25.62 8.04 -4.83
C TRP A 54 -25.97 7.62 -6.27
N ARG A 55 -24.98 7.50 -7.17
CA ARG A 55 -25.19 6.98 -8.52
C ARG A 55 -25.55 5.49 -8.52
N GLU A 56 -25.00 4.70 -7.61
CA GLU A 56 -25.31 3.28 -7.48
C GLU A 56 -26.72 3.05 -6.94
N PHE A 57 -27.19 3.89 -6.01
CA PHE A 57 -28.58 3.91 -5.54
C PHE A 57 -29.62 4.15 -6.64
N LYS A 58 -29.25 4.89 -7.69
CA LYS A 58 -30.13 5.13 -8.84
C LYS A 58 -30.25 3.91 -9.77
N LYS A 59 -29.42 2.89 -9.59
CA LYS A 59 -29.50 1.63 -10.35
C LYS A 59 -30.33 0.61 -9.60
N SER A 60 -31.04 -0.24 -10.33
CA SER A 60 -31.75 -1.40 -9.77
C SER A 60 -30.93 -2.67 -10.04
N PRO A 61 -30.68 -3.54 -9.04
CA PRO A 61 -31.12 -3.47 -7.64
C PRO A 61 -30.32 -2.47 -6.79
N PRO A 62 -30.89 -1.98 -5.66
CA PRO A 62 -30.19 -1.07 -4.76
C PRO A 62 -28.93 -1.72 -4.15
N PRO A 63 -27.91 -0.91 -3.79
CA PRO A 63 -26.67 -1.42 -3.21
C PRO A 63 -26.93 -2.10 -1.87
N LYS A 64 -26.21 -3.20 -1.61
CA LYS A 64 -26.21 -3.84 -0.29
C LYS A 64 -25.47 -2.94 0.70
N MET A 65 -26.15 -2.60 1.79
CA MET A 65 -25.63 -1.71 2.83
C MET A 65 -25.96 -2.26 4.21
N THR A 66 -24.93 -2.76 4.89
CA THR A 66 -25.02 -3.11 6.30
C THR A 66 -24.87 -1.85 7.14
N THR A 67 -25.94 -1.47 7.85
CA THR A 67 -25.98 -0.32 8.79
C THR A 67 -25.90 -0.76 10.25
N ASP A 68 -25.68 -2.05 10.53
CA ASP A 68 -25.59 -2.57 11.88
C ASP A 68 -24.44 -1.92 12.66
N TRP A 69 -24.75 -1.40 13.85
CA TRP A 69 -23.76 -0.75 14.72
C TRP A 69 -22.54 -1.64 15.02
N LYS A 70 -22.75 -2.96 15.13
CA LYS A 70 -21.68 -3.96 15.33
C LYS A 70 -20.65 -3.97 14.19
N SER A 71 -21.08 -3.70 12.97
CA SER A 71 -20.23 -3.63 11.78
C SER A 71 -19.63 -2.23 11.62
N VAL A 72 -20.43 -1.18 11.80
CA VAL A 72 -19.99 0.23 11.66
C VAL A 72 -18.88 0.57 12.65
N ARG A 73 -18.96 0.09 13.91
CA ARG A 73 -17.94 0.36 14.94
C ARG A 73 -16.56 -0.23 14.65
N LEU A 74 -16.41 -1.06 13.61
CA LEU A 74 -15.12 -1.63 13.20
C LEU A 74 -14.35 -0.73 12.22
N PHE A 75 -15.03 0.16 11.50
CA PHE A 75 -14.42 1.09 10.54
C PHE A 75 -13.51 2.18 11.14
N PRO A 76 -13.69 2.64 12.39
CA PRO A 76 -12.73 3.51 13.05
C PRO A 76 -11.36 2.86 13.31
N ILE A 77 -11.30 1.53 13.41
CA ILE A 77 -10.09 0.80 13.84
C ILE A 77 -8.90 1.05 12.90
N PRO A 78 -9.02 0.85 11.56
CA PRO A 78 -7.97 1.26 10.62
C PRO A 78 -7.49 2.69 10.81
N SER A 79 -8.42 3.63 10.98
CA SER A 79 -8.11 5.06 11.10
C SER A 79 -7.33 5.36 12.38
N VAL A 80 -7.66 4.71 13.50
CA VAL A 80 -6.87 4.78 14.75
C VAL A 80 -5.48 4.21 14.57
N ILE A 81 -5.35 3.05 13.90
CA ILE A 81 -4.03 2.44 13.64
C ILE A 81 -3.19 3.35 12.74
N TYR A 82 -3.78 3.95 11.69
CA TYR A 82 -3.08 4.92 10.83
C TYR A 82 -2.69 6.20 11.59
N LEU A 83 -3.51 6.67 12.54
CA LEU A 83 -3.18 7.81 13.39
C LEU A 83 -1.97 7.50 14.28
N ILE A 84 -1.97 6.34 14.96
CA ILE A 84 -0.84 5.89 15.79
C ILE A 84 0.40 5.69 14.90
N HIS A 85 0.26 5.04 13.75
CA HIS A 85 1.32 4.85 12.78
C HIS A 85 1.99 6.17 12.39
N ASN A 86 1.19 7.20 12.07
CA ASN A 86 1.71 8.51 11.72
C ASN A 86 2.49 9.14 12.87
N ASN A 87 1.98 9.07 14.10
CA ASN A 87 2.69 9.60 15.27
C ASN A 87 4.01 8.86 15.54
N VAL A 88 4.00 7.53 15.42
CA VAL A 88 5.21 6.70 15.55
C VAL A 88 6.21 7.05 14.43
N GLN A 89 5.76 7.30 13.20
CA GLN A 89 6.61 7.75 12.12
C GLN A 89 7.30 9.08 12.44
N PHE A 90 6.57 10.08 12.94
CA PHE A 90 7.17 11.36 13.35
C PHE A 90 8.16 11.18 14.50
N ALA A 91 7.81 10.38 15.51
CA ALA A 91 8.73 10.07 16.61
C ALA A 91 10.00 9.36 16.10
N THR A 92 9.87 8.45 15.14
CA THR A 92 11.00 7.73 14.53
C THR A 92 11.95 8.70 13.82
N LEU A 93 11.41 9.65 13.05
CA LEU A 93 12.19 10.66 12.32
C LEU A 93 12.95 11.65 13.22
N MET A 94 12.67 11.68 14.52
CA MET A 94 13.48 12.44 15.49
C MET A 94 14.79 11.71 15.86
N TYR A 95 14.86 10.40 15.61
CA TYR A 95 16.02 9.55 15.96
C TYR A 95 16.77 9.02 14.73
N VAL A 96 16.08 8.79 13.61
CA VAL A 96 16.67 8.30 12.35
C VAL A 96 16.42 9.28 11.22
N ASP A 97 17.37 9.35 10.29
CA ASP A 97 17.20 10.11 9.05
C ASP A 97 16.13 9.50 8.14
N THR A 98 15.61 10.30 7.21
CA THR A 98 14.52 9.92 6.30
C THR A 98 14.87 8.73 5.41
N SER A 99 16.13 8.61 4.96
CA SER A 99 16.58 7.46 4.15
C SER A 99 16.61 6.18 4.96
N THR A 100 17.14 6.21 6.19
CA THR A 100 17.11 5.05 7.09
C THR A 100 15.68 4.63 7.42
N TYR A 101 14.77 5.58 7.68
CA TYR A 101 13.35 5.30 7.89
C TYR A 101 12.70 4.63 6.66
N GLN A 102 13.02 5.08 5.43
CA GLN A 102 12.49 4.46 4.21
C GLN A 102 12.96 3.02 4.03
N ILE A 103 14.25 2.75 4.26
CA ILE A 103 14.81 1.39 4.22
C ILE A 103 14.12 0.49 5.25
N MET A 104 14.01 0.95 6.50
CA MET A 104 13.27 0.23 7.54
C MET A 104 11.80 0.01 7.17
N GLY A 105 11.20 0.96 6.48
CA GLY A 105 9.83 0.90 5.97
C GLY A 105 9.60 -0.27 5.00
N ASN A 106 10.63 -0.78 4.32
CA ASN A 106 10.50 -1.96 3.45
C ASN A 106 10.18 -3.24 4.24
N LEU A 107 10.47 -3.27 5.55
CA LEU A 107 10.06 -4.36 6.44
C LEU A 107 8.54 -4.57 6.42
N LYS A 108 7.76 -3.53 6.10
CA LYS A 108 6.30 -3.62 5.94
C LYS A 108 5.89 -4.66 4.89
N ILE A 109 6.74 -4.94 3.91
CA ILE A 109 6.49 -5.92 2.84
C ILE A 109 6.35 -7.32 3.45
N VAL A 110 7.34 -7.71 4.27
CA VAL A 110 7.38 -9.02 4.93
C VAL A 110 6.32 -9.10 6.03
N THR A 111 6.18 -8.07 6.86
CA THR A 111 5.15 -8.07 7.92
C THR A 111 3.73 -8.11 7.35
N THR A 112 3.48 -7.47 6.21
CA THR A 112 2.19 -7.58 5.51
C THR A 112 1.92 -9.01 5.08
N ALA A 113 2.90 -9.73 4.54
CA ALA A 113 2.71 -11.13 4.14
C ALA A 113 2.46 -12.07 5.34
N ILE A 114 3.16 -11.85 6.45
CA ILE A 114 2.94 -12.58 7.71
C ILE A 114 1.50 -12.32 8.20
N LEU A 115 1.11 -11.06 8.33
CA LEU A 115 -0.23 -10.68 8.81
C LEU A 115 -1.33 -11.13 7.84
N PHE A 116 -1.09 -11.09 6.54
CA PHE A 116 -2.00 -11.59 5.52
C PHE A 116 -2.29 -13.08 5.71
N ARG A 117 -1.26 -13.89 5.98
CA ARG A 117 -1.44 -15.31 6.30
C ARG A 117 -2.22 -15.53 7.61
N LEU A 118 -1.95 -14.73 8.64
CA LEU A 118 -2.60 -14.86 9.95
C LEU A 118 -4.07 -14.42 9.94
N PHE A 119 -4.39 -13.24 9.37
CA PHE A 119 -5.72 -12.65 9.42
C PHE A 119 -6.66 -13.10 8.28
N LEU A 120 -6.14 -13.30 7.06
CA LEU A 120 -6.96 -13.71 5.92
C LEU A 120 -6.91 -15.22 5.64
N SER A 121 -6.12 -15.97 6.42
CA SER A 121 -5.96 -17.43 6.33
C SER A 121 -5.67 -17.96 4.92
N LYS A 122 -5.10 -17.12 4.04
CA LYS A 122 -4.69 -17.53 2.70
C LYS A 122 -3.34 -18.23 2.73
N LYS A 123 -3.24 -19.35 2.00
CA LYS A 123 -1.99 -20.10 1.85
C LYS A 123 -1.11 -19.42 0.80
N LEU A 124 0.14 -19.16 1.15
CA LEU A 124 1.19 -18.72 0.23
C LEU A 124 2.14 -19.89 -0.03
N SER A 125 2.51 -20.08 -1.30
CA SER A 125 3.51 -21.09 -1.68
C SER A 125 4.92 -20.68 -1.24
N ASN A 126 5.85 -21.64 -1.20
CA ASN A 126 7.25 -21.35 -0.87
C ASN A 126 7.88 -20.38 -1.88
N LEU A 127 7.56 -20.50 -3.17
CA LEU A 127 8.00 -19.57 -4.21
C LEU A 127 7.46 -18.15 -3.99
N GLN A 128 6.19 -18.02 -3.59
CA GLN A 128 5.61 -16.71 -3.27
C GLN A 128 6.25 -16.07 -2.03
N TRP A 129 6.60 -16.87 -1.01
CA TRP A 129 7.36 -16.40 0.15
C TRP A 129 8.74 -15.89 -0.24
N MET A 130 9.47 -16.67 -1.04
CA MET A 130 10.76 -16.24 -1.58
C MET A 130 10.62 -14.95 -2.37
N ALA A 131 9.54 -14.80 -3.16
CA ALA A 131 9.34 -13.61 -3.99
C ALA A 131 9.10 -12.36 -3.13
N ILE A 132 8.31 -12.48 -2.06
CA ILE A 132 8.05 -11.39 -1.12
C ILE A 132 9.33 -10.96 -0.41
N VAL A 133 10.15 -11.91 0.05
CA VAL A 133 11.45 -11.61 0.67
C VAL A 133 12.37 -10.93 -0.35
N LEU A 134 12.40 -11.44 -1.58
CA LEU A 134 13.19 -10.88 -2.67
C LEU A 134 12.74 -9.45 -3.02
N LEU A 135 11.45 -9.15 -2.95
CA LEU A 135 10.93 -7.78 -3.12
C LEU A 135 11.45 -6.84 -2.04
N ALA A 136 11.42 -7.29 -0.77
CA ALA A 136 11.91 -6.50 0.36
C ALA A 136 13.42 -6.25 0.28
N VAL A 137 14.19 -7.26 -0.15
CA VAL A 137 15.63 -7.11 -0.40
C VAL A 137 15.87 -6.15 -1.56
N GLY A 138 15.22 -6.34 -2.72
CA GLY A 138 15.44 -5.50 -3.90
C GLY A 138 15.08 -4.03 -3.68
N THR A 139 13.96 -3.75 -3.01
CA THR A 139 13.56 -2.38 -2.64
C THR A 139 14.55 -1.76 -1.66
N THR A 140 15.05 -2.55 -0.69
CA THR A 140 16.09 -2.09 0.24
C THR A 140 17.39 -1.79 -0.49
N THR A 141 17.87 -2.72 -1.33
CA THR A 141 19.08 -2.55 -2.15
C THR A 141 19.00 -1.27 -2.98
N SER A 142 17.86 -0.99 -3.64
CA SER A 142 17.70 0.22 -4.45
C SER A 142 17.80 1.54 -3.66
N GLN A 143 17.56 1.51 -2.36
CA GLN A 143 17.57 2.69 -1.48
C GLN A 143 18.87 2.84 -0.67
N VAL A 144 19.77 1.85 -0.70
CA VAL A 144 21.06 1.95 -0.01
C VAL A 144 21.88 3.07 -0.63
N LYS A 145 22.38 3.98 0.21
CA LYS A 145 23.27 5.07 -0.22
C LYS A 145 24.55 4.49 -0.83
N GLY A 146 25.00 5.07 -1.95
CA GLY A 146 26.29 4.71 -2.55
C GLY A 146 27.46 5.10 -1.64
N CYS A 147 28.54 4.32 -1.64
CA CYS A 147 29.69 4.50 -0.74
C CYS A 147 30.61 5.68 -1.12
N GLY A 148 30.05 6.79 -1.61
CA GLY A 148 30.77 7.99 -2.02
C GLY A 148 30.13 9.32 -1.58
N GLU A 149 28.94 9.33 -0.98
CA GLU A 149 28.24 10.57 -0.57
C GLU A 149 28.22 10.84 0.95
N ALA A 150 28.54 9.87 1.81
CA ALA A 150 28.86 10.07 3.22
C ALA A 150 29.32 8.72 3.81
N SER A 151 30.24 8.78 4.77
CA SER A 151 30.83 7.69 5.55
C SER A 151 29.98 6.41 5.68
N CYS A 152 30.44 5.31 5.08
CA CYS A 152 29.90 3.97 5.26
C CYS A 152 30.01 3.46 6.73
N ASP A 153 30.70 4.21 7.61
CA ASP A 153 30.82 3.94 9.05
C ASP A 153 29.57 4.27 9.89
N SER A 154 28.55 4.95 9.32
CA SER A 154 27.34 5.33 10.07
C SER A 154 26.13 4.42 9.86
N LEU A 155 26.25 3.36 9.06
CA LEU A 155 25.24 2.30 8.98
C LEU A 155 25.20 1.62 10.35
N PHE A 156 24.08 1.74 11.07
CA PHE A 156 23.88 1.32 12.47
C PHE A 156 24.23 2.31 13.58
N SER A 157 24.66 3.55 13.28
CA SER A 157 24.94 4.55 14.34
C SER A 157 23.70 5.19 14.97
N ALA A 158 22.51 4.98 14.40
CA ALA A 158 21.31 5.56 14.95
C ALA A 158 20.92 4.95 16.32
N PRO A 159 20.24 5.70 17.20
CA PRO A 159 19.81 5.19 18.49
C PRO A 159 18.90 3.97 18.37
N ILE A 160 19.05 3.00 19.29
CA ILE A 160 18.23 1.76 19.33
C ILE A 160 16.73 2.07 19.38
N GLN A 161 16.33 3.16 20.04
CA GLN A 161 14.95 3.63 20.11
C GLN A 161 14.38 3.93 18.72
N GLY A 162 15.18 4.54 17.84
CA GLY A 162 14.78 4.81 16.46
C GLY A 162 14.51 3.52 15.69
N TYR A 163 15.37 2.51 15.85
CA TYR A 163 15.18 1.20 15.23
C TYR A 163 13.92 0.49 15.74
N MET A 164 13.68 0.50 17.06
CA MET A 164 12.48 -0.09 17.65
C MET A 164 11.19 0.59 17.17
N LEU A 165 11.18 1.93 17.11
CA LEU A 165 10.03 2.70 16.62
C LEU A 165 9.79 2.48 15.12
N GLY A 166 10.84 2.35 14.31
CA GLY A 166 10.68 2.06 12.88
C GLY A 166 10.12 0.65 12.61
N ILE A 167 10.53 -0.36 13.38
CA ILE A 167 9.93 -1.71 13.33
C ILE A 167 8.45 -1.64 13.73
N LEU A 168 8.13 -0.92 14.81
CA LEU A 168 6.75 -0.71 15.24
C LEU A 168 5.91 -0.01 14.15
N SER A 169 6.46 1.02 13.51
CA SER A 169 5.84 1.72 12.38
C SER A 169 5.55 0.74 11.23
N ALA A 170 6.52 -0.09 10.82
CA ALA A 170 6.32 -1.07 9.76
C ALA A 170 5.19 -2.09 10.11
N CYS A 171 5.15 -2.56 11.36
CA CYS A 171 4.10 -3.47 11.84
C CYS A 171 2.72 -2.81 11.84
N LEU A 172 2.61 -1.58 12.34
CA LEU A 172 1.34 -0.82 12.37
C LEU A 172 0.83 -0.53 10.95
N SER A 173 1.74 -0.17 10.03
CA SER A 173 1.40 0.07 8.61
C SER A 173 0.82 -1.19 7.95
N ALA A 174 1.46 -2.33 8.17
CA ALA A 174 1.01 -3.62 7.67
C ALA A 174 -0.34 -4.03 8.29
N LEU A 175 -0.49 -3.87 9.61
CA LEU A 175 -1.72 -4.19 10.33
C LEU A 175 -2.90 -3.35 9.83
N ALA A 176 -2.72 -2.04 9.66
CA ALA A 176 -3.77 -1.17 9.15
C ALA A 176 -4.23 -1.60 7.74
N GLY A 177 -3.28 -1.94 6.86
CA GLY A 177 -3.56 -2.42 5.51
C GLY A 177 -4.34 -3.74 5.52
N VAL A 178 -3.83 -4.74 6.23
CA VAL A 178 -4.45 -6.09 6.31
C VAL A 178 -5.82 -6.04 6.99
N TYR A 179 -5.98 -5.23 8.03
CA TYR A 179 -7.26 -5.07 8.70
C TYR A 179 -8.29 -4.38 7.80
N THR A 180 -7.88 -3.38 7.02
CA THR A 180 -8.75 -2.74 6.03
C THR A 180 -9.22 -3.76 4.99
N GLU A 181 -8.30 -4.61 4.48
CA GLU A 181 -8.64 -5.69 3.55
C GLU A 181 -9.65 -6.67 4.16
N PHE A 182 -9.39 -7.12 5.39
CA PHE A 182 -10.29 -8.00 6.13
C PHE A 182 -11.68 -7.39 6.27
N LEU A 183 -11.77 -6.13 6.67
CA LEU A 183 -13.04 -5.43 6.87
C LEU A 183 -13.82 -5.28 5.55
N MET A 184 -13.14 -4.92 4.46
CA MET A 184 -13.76 -4.74 3.15
C MET A 184 -14.27 -6.07 2.58
N LYS A 185 -13.55 -7.17 2.81
CA LYS A 185 -13.93 -8.51 2.32
C LYS A 185 -14.92 -9.24 3.21
N LYS A 186 -15.01 -8.89 4.51
CA LYS A 186 -15.91 -9.54 5.47
C LYS A 186 -17.38 -9.40 5.08
N ASN A 187 -17.79 -8.22 4.62
CA ASN A 187 -19.17 -7.96 4.20
C ASN A 187 -19.27 -7.88 2.68
N ASN A 188 -20.36 -8.42 2.13
CA ASN A 188 -20.71 -8.29 0.71
C ASN A 188 -21.42 -6.95 0.40
N ASP A 189 -21.05 -5.90 1.14
CA ASP A 189 -21.55 -4.53 0.98
C ASP A 189 -20.91 -3.87 -0.26
N SER A 190 -21.57 -2.82 -0.76
CA SER A 190 -21.00 -1.93 -1.77
C SER A 190 -19.65 -1.36 -1.32
N LEU A 191 -18.68 -1.34 -2.23
CA LEU A 191 -17.39 -0.68 -2.02
C LEU A 191 -17.58 0.79 -1.61
N TYR A 192 -18.49 1.50 -2.26
CA TYR A 192 -18.69 2.93 -2.02
C TYR A 192 -19.26 3.19 -0.62
N TRP A 193 -20.13 2.32 -0.12
CA TRP A 193 -20.64 2.42 1.24
C TRP A 193 -19.53 2.19 2.29
N GLN A 194 -18.74 1.13 2.11
CA GLN A 194 -17.60 0.85 2.98
C GLN A 194 -16.58 2.00 2.96
N ASN A 195 -16.36 2.60 1.80
CA ASN A 195 -15.50 3.78 1.64
C ASN A 195 -16.05 5.01 2.35
N VAL A 196 -17.35 5.28 2.24
CA VAL A 196 -17.98 6.39 2.98
C VAL A 196 -17.75 6.23 4.48
N GLN A 197 -17.98 5.03 5.03
CA GLN A 197 -17.73 4.76 6.45
C GLN A 197 -16.26 4.97 6.83
N LEU A 198 -15.34 4.37 6.07
CA LEU A 198 -13.90 4.44 6.33
C LEU A 198 -13.37 5.89 6.26
N TYR A 199 -13.71 6.62 5.20
CA TYR A 199 -13.22 7.98 4.98
C TYR A 199 -13.91 9.00 5.88
N THR A 200 -15.15 8.75 6.34
CA THR A 200 -15.80 9.59 7.36
C THR A 200 -14.99 9.57 8.65
N PHE A 201 -14.65 8.38 9.16
CA PHE A 201 -13.79 8.28 10.34
C PHE A 201 -12.38 8.83 10.05
N GLY A 202 -11.81 8.55 8.88
CA GLY A 202 -10.53 9.12 8.46
C GLY A 202 -10.49 10.65 8.50
N ALA A 203 -11.54 11.32 7.99
CA ALA A 203 -11.67 12.77 8.02
C ALA A 203 -11.80 13.30 9.46
N ILE A 204 -12.61 12.64 10.30
CA ILE A 204 -12.77 13.01 11.72
C ILE A 204 -11.43 12.93 12.47
N PHE A 205 -10.65 11.86 12.28
CA PHE A 205 -9.34 11.72 12.94
C PHE A 205 -8.30 12.72 12.43
N ASN A 206 -8.28 13.03 11.14
CA ASN A 206 -7.40 14.07 10.60
C ASN A 206 -7.79 15.47 11.10
N MET A 207 -9.09 15.75 11.21
CA MET A 207 -9.59 17.00 11.80
C MET A 207 -9.23 17.09 13.29
N ALA A 208 -9.39 16.00 14.05
CA ALA A 208 -8.99 15.94 15.46
C ALA A 208 -7.49 16.19 15.63
N ARG A 209 -6.66 15.66 14.72
CA ARG A 209 -5.22 15.94 14.70
C ARG A 209 -4.92 17.44 14.49
N LEU A 210 -5.55 18.07 13.49
CA LEU A 210 -5.38 19.50 13.24
C LEU A 210 -5.78 20.36 14.44
N LEU A 211 -6.88 20.00 15.10
CA LEU A 211 -7.31 20.64 16.34
C LEU A 211 -6.28 20.46 17.46
N LEU A 212 -5.73 19.25 17.65
CA LEU A 212 -4.70 19.00 18.65
C LEU A 212 -3.42 19.78 18.37
N ASP A 213 -3.04 19.93 17.10
CA ASP A 213 -1.88 20.71 16.68
C ASP A 213 -2.11 22.22 16.95
N ASP A 214 -3.33 22.74 16.73
CA ASP A 214 -3.71 24.11 17.12
C ASP A 214 -3.62 24.33 18.65
N PHE A 215 -4.17 23.41 19.44
CA PHE A 215 -4.15 23.48 20.90
C PHE A 215 -2.74 23.44 21.45
N ARG A 216 -1.86 22.59 20.88
CA ARG A 216 -0.44 22.52 21.27
C ARG A 216 0.33 23.78 20.88
N GLY A 217 -0.01 24.37 19.73
CA GLY A 217 0.58 25.62 19.25
C GLY A 217 -0.04 26.88 19.84
N GLY A 218 -0.91 26.78 20.87
CA GLY A 218 -1.51 27.92 21.54
C GLY A 218 -2.33 28.84 20.63
N PHE A 219 -2.82 28.35 19.49
CA PHE A 219 -3.46 29.14 18.44
C PHE A 219 -2.63 30.34 17.91
N GLU A 220 -1.30 30.33 18.08
CA GLU A 220 -0.42 31.45 17.67
C GLU A 220 -0.53 31.77 16.18
N LYS A 221 -0.77 30.75 15.35
CA LYS A 221 -0.93 30.88 13.89
C LYS A 221 -2.38 31.05 13.46
N GLY A 222 -3.32 31.14 14.40
CA GLY A 222 -4.75 31.07 14.14
C GLY A 222 -5.26 29.63 13.95
N PRO A 223 -6.60 29.46 13.94
CA PRO A 223 -7.23 28.15 13.86
C PRO A 223 -7.00 27.47 12.49
N TRP A 224 -6.99 26.14 12.49
CA TRP A 224 -6.69 25.31 11.33
C TRP A 224 -7.55 25.62 10.10
N TRP A 225 -8.82 26.01 10.28
CA TRP A 225 -9.72 26.30 9.17
C TRP A 225 -9.35 27.58 8.42
N GLN A 226 -8.74 28.58 9.07
CA GLN A 226 -8.22 29.77 8.40
C GLN A 226 -6.93 29.46 7.64
N ARG A 227 -6.10 28.57 8.18
CA ARG A 227 -4.83 28.13 7.58
C ARG A 227 -4.98 27.06 6.51
N LEU A 228 -6.18 26.51 6.34
CA LEU A 228 -6.42 25.32 5.53
C LEU A 228 -5.96 25.48 4.08
N PHE A 229 -6.10 26.68 3.52
CA PHE A 229 -5.73 26.99 2.14
C PHE A 229 -4.54 27.94 2.02
N ASP A 230 -3.87 28.24 3.13
CA ASP A 230 -2.74 29.15 3.12
C ASP A 230 -1.52 28.52 2.43
N GLY A 231 -0.89 29.28 1.53
CA GLY A 231 0.23 28.80 0.72
C GLY A 231 -0.11 27.73 -0.32
N TYR A 232 -1.39 27.46 -0.60
CA TYR A 232 -1.79 26.46 -1.60
C TYR A 232 -1.53 26.96 -3.02
N THR A 233 -0.77 26.17 -3.75
CA THR A 233 -0.50 26.38 -5.18
C THR A 233 -1.23 25.34 -6.01
N VAL A 234 -1.24 25.51 -7.34
CA VAL A 234 -1.81 24.51 -8.26
C VAL A 234 -1.14 23.15 -8.07
N THR A 235 0.17 23.10 -7.80
CA THR A 235 0.90 21.85 -7.54
C THR A 235 0.45 21.19 -6.22
N THR A 236 0.19 21.98 -5.16
CA THR A 236 -0.38 21.47 -3.90
C THR A 236 -1.75 20.80 -4.14
N TRP A 237 -2.63 21.42 -4.94
CA TRP A 237 -3.91 20.83 -5.31
C TRP A 237 -3.74 19.54 -6.12
N MET A 238 -2.77 19.48 -7.05
CA MET A 238 -2.44 18.24 -7.75
C MET A 238 -1.99 17.13 -6.78
N VAL A 239 -1.20 17.46 -5.76
CA VAL A 239 -0.80 16.49 -4.70
C VAL A 239 -2.02 15.97 -3.96
N VAL A 240 -2.95 16.84 -3.55
CA VAL A 240 -4.19 16.45 -2.84
C VAL A 240 -5.05 15.53 -3.70
N LEU A 241 -5.30 15.90 -4.96
CA LEU A 241 -6.11 15.10 -5.89
C LEU A 241 -5.47 13.76 -6.20
N ASN A 242 -4.14 13.72 -6.36
CA ASN A 242 -3.42 12.50 -6.65
C ASN A 242 -3.39 11.56 -5.43
N LEU A 243 -3.16 12.10 -4.23
CA LEU A 243 -3.22 11.34 -2.97
C LEU A 243 -4.63 10.76 -2.75
N GLY A 244 -5.67 11.56 -3.00
CA GLY A 244 -7.06 11.12 -2.95
C GLY A 244 -7.35 9.98 -3.95
N SER A 245 -6.94 10.16 -5.21
CA SER A 245 -7.13 9.17 -6.28
C SER A 245 -6.42 7.85 -5.99
N THR A 246 -5.16 7.93 -5.53
CA THR A 246 -4.36 6.78 -5.06
C THR A 246 -5.09 6.04 -3.94
N GLY A 247 -5.67 6.76 -2.98
CA GLY A 247 -6.45 6.17 -1.88
C GLY A 247 -7.71 5.44 -2.33
N LEU A 248 -8.42 5.94 -3.35
CA LEU A 248 -9.57 5.25 -3.94
C LEU A 248 -9.14 3.95 -4.64
N LEU A 249 -8.04 3.98 -5.41
CA LEU A 249 -7.51 2.78 -6.06
C LEU A 249 -7.05 1.73 -5.02
N VAL A 250 -6.42 2.18 -3.93
CA VAL A 250 -6.07 1.29 -2.80
C VAL A 250 -7.31 0.63 -2.23
N SER A 251 -8.40 1.37 -1.99
CA SER A 251 -9.65 0.80 -1.48
C SER A 251 -10.25 -0.24 -2.43
N TRP A 252 -10.17 0.02 -3.74
CA TRP A 252 -10.62 -0.93 -4.76
C TRP A 252 -9.78 -2.21 -4.73
N LEU A 253 -8.45 -2.10 -4.63
CA LEU A 253 -7.57 -3.27 -4.51
C LEU A 253 -7.85 -4.07 -3.23
N MET A 254 -8.14 -3.41 -2.11
CA MET A 254 -8.46 -4.09 -0.85
C MET A 254 -9.76 -4.90 -0.95
N LYS A 255 -10.73 -4.44 -1.74
CA LYS A 255 -11.99 -5.16 -1.95
C LYS A 255 -11.88 -6.28 -2.99
N TYR A 256 -11.26 -6.00 -4.13
CA TYR A 256 -11.32 -6.87 -5.32
C TYR A 256 -10.01 -7.59 -5.67
N ALA A 257 -8.89 -7.22 -5.05
CA ALA A 257 -7.60 -7.88 -5.18
C ALA A 257 -7.09 -8.29 -3.79
N ASP A 258 -5.79 -8.22 -3.53
CA ASP A 258 -5.19 -8.52 -2.22
C ASP A 258 -4.21 -7.40 -1.81
N ASN A 259 -3.94 -7.20 -0.51
CA ASN A 259 -2.98 -6.21 -0.04
C ASN A 259 -1.55 -6.49 -0.54
N ILE A 260 -1.23 -7.74 -0.90
CA ILE A 260 0.05 -8.07 -1.55
C ILE A 260 0.17 -7.35 -2.91
N VAL A 261 -0.89 -7.27 -3.71
CA VAL A 261 -0.88 -6.53 -4.98
C VAL A 261 -0.63 -5.04 -4.76
N LYS A 262 -1.21 -4.45 -3.71
CA LYS A 262 -0.90 -3.07 -3.31
C LYS A 262 0.60 -2.93 -2.99
N VAL A 263 1.16 -3.84 -2.19
CA VAL A 263 2.57 -3.78 -1.81
C VAL A 263 3.49 -3.85 -3.03
N TYR A 264 3.23 -4.77 -3.97
CA TYR A 264 3.96 -4.81 -5.25
C TYR A 264 3.81 -3.51 -6.05
N SER A 265 2.58 -2.99 -6.18
CA SER A 265 2.33 -1.74 -6.92
C SER A 265 3.09 -0.55 -6.32
N THR A 266 3.06 -0.41 -4.99
CA THR A 266 3.79 0.67 -4.29
C THR A 266 5.31 0.50 -4.36
N SER A 267 5.81 -0.74 -4.38
CA SER A 267 7.25 -1.03 -4.53
C SER A 267 7.73 -0.70 -5.93
N MET A 268 6.96 -1.07 -6.96
CA MET A 268 7.25 -0.69 -8.34
C MET A 268 7.14 0.81 -8.57
N ALA A 269 6.20 1.48 -7.89
CA ALA A 269 6.05 2.93 -7.97
C ALA A 269 7.29 3.64 -7.46
N MET A 270 7.87 3.15 -6.37
CA MET A 270 9.10 3.68 -5.80
C MET A 270 10.27 3.55 -6.78
N LEU A 271 10.45 2.39 -7.41
CA LEU A 271 11.48 2.19 -8.45
C LEU A 271 11.24 3.14 -9.63
N LEU A 272 10.00 3.27 -10.08
CA LEU A 272 9.62 4.19 -11.16
C LEU A 272 9.93 5.65 -10.80
N THR A 273 9.63 6.07 -9.56
CA THR A 273 9.98 7.41 -9.07
C THR A 273 11.48 7.64 -9.13
N MET A 274 12.31 6.67 -8.71
CA MET A 274 13.77 6.81 -8.78
C MET A 274 14.27 6.92 -10.23
N VAL A 275 13.77 6.09 -11.14
CA VAL A 275 14.11 6.18 -12.57
C VAL A 275 13.70 7.54 -13.15
N LEU A 276 12.47 7.99 -12.89
CA LEU A 276 12.02 9.31 -13.34
C LEU A 276 12.82 10.45 -12.71
N SER A 277 13.33 10.27 -11.49
CA SER A 277 14.14 11.29 -10.82
C SER A 277 15.53 11.43 -11.43
N VAL A 278 16.09 10.36 -12.00
CA VAL A 278 17.32 10.42 -12.81
C VAL A 278 17.10 11.32 -14.03
N PHE A 279 15.97 11.17 -14.73
CA PHE A 279 15.68 11.96 -15.93
C PHE A 279 15.21 13.40 -15.65
N LEU A 280 14.39 13.62 -14.61
CA LEU A 280 13.79 14.91 -14.32
C LEU A 280 14.67 15.80 -13.44
N PHE A 281 15.41 15.23 -12.50
CA PHE A 281 16.20 15.97 -11.51
C PHE A 281 17.72 15.77 -11.68
N ASN A 282 18.16 15.12 -12.77
CA ASN A 282 19.57 14.81 -13.04
C ASN A 282 20.26 14.07 -11.88
N PHE A 283 19.51 13.22 -11.16
CA PHE A 283 20.06 12.42 -10.07
C PHE A 283 21.06 11.39 -10.63
N LYS A 284 22.20 11.20 -9.97
CA LYS A 284 23.23 10.26 -10.44
C LYS A 284 22.73 8.82 -10.25
N PRO A 285 22.57 8.03 -11.32
CA PRO A 285 22.14 6.64 -11.19
C PRO A 285 23.22 5.83 -10.45
N THR A 286 22.79 5.01 -9.50
CA THR A 286 23.67 4.18 -8.69
C THR A 286 23.58 2.71 -9.10
N VAL A 287 24.65 1.94 -8.89
CA VAL A 287 24.65 0.49 -9.17
C VAL A 287 23.60 -0.23 -8.30
N GLN A 288 23.40 0.27 -7.09
CA GLN A 288 22.37 -0.17 -6.14
C GLN A 288 20.96 -0.10 -6.74
N LEU A 289 20.63 1.00 -7.43
CA LEU A 289 19.35 1.17 -8.11
C LEU A 289 19.16 0.11 -9.20
N PHE A 290 20.18 -0.11 -10.04
CA PHE A 290 20.11 -1.10 -11.12
C PHE A 290 19.91 -2.53 -10.60
N LEU A 291 20.71 -2.94 -9.60
CA LEU A 291 20.58 -4.24 -8.96
C LEU A 291 19.21 -4.41 -8.29
N GLY A 292 18.73 -3.38 -7.58
CA GLY A 292 17.42 -3.39 -6.95
C GLY A 292 16.27 -3.56 -7.95
N ILE A 293 16.33 -2.89 -9.11
CA ILE A 293 15.35 -3.06 -10.19
C ILE A 293 15.32 -4.50 -10.70
N ILE A 294 16.47 -5.09 -10.99
CA ILE A 294 16.54 -6.49 -11.47
C ILE A 294 15.91 -7.44 -10.46
N VAL A 295 16.31 -7.32 -9.19
CA VAL A 295 15.81 -8.18 -8.10
C VAL A 295 14.29 -8.02 -7.93
N CYS A 296 13.76 -6.80 -7.98
CA CYS A 296 12.33 -6.55 -7.90
C CYS A 296 11.56 -7.10 -9.12
N MET A 297 12.12 -6.99 -10.33
CA MET A 297 11.50 -7.56 -11.53
C MET A 297 11.46 -9.09 -11.48
N MET A 298 12.54 -9.73 -11.02
CA MET A 298 12.57 -11.18 -10.77
C MET A 298 11.53 -11.60 -9.73
N SER A 299 11.41 -10.85 -8.63
CA SER A 299 10.39 -11.07 -7.60
C SER A 299 8.97 -10.97 -8.16
N LEU A 300 8.68 -9.94 -8.94
CA LEU A 300 7.37 -9.74 -9.57
C LEU A 300 7.02 -10.89 -10.51
N HIS A 301 7.97 -11.33 -11.33
CA HIS A 301 7.80 -12.49 -12.20
C HIS A 301 7.54 -13.76 -11.37
N MET A 302 8.36 -14.03 -10.35
CA MET A 302 8.24 -15.22 -9.52
C MET A 302 6.93 -15.29 -8.71
N TYR A 303 6.34 -14.16 -8.33
CA TYR A 303 5.09 -14.13 -7.58
C TYR A 303 3.84 -14.30 -8.45
N PHE A 304 3.82 -13.68 -9.64
CA PHE A 304 2.62 -13.64 -10.49
C PHE A 304 2.66 -14.60 -11.68
N ALA A 305 3.82 -15.17 -12.03
CA ALA A 305 3.89 -16.18 -13.08
C ALA A 305 3.18 -17.47 -12.64
N PRO A 306 2.44 -18.13 -13.55
CA PRO A 306 1.81 -19.40 -13.26
C PRO A 306 2.86 -20.50 -13.02
N PRO A 307 2.59 -21.48 -12.15
CA PRO A 307 3.59 -22.48 -11.74
C PRO A 307 4.23 -23.26 -12.90
N HIS A 308 3.50 -23.48 -14.00
CA HIS A 308 3.99 -24.19 -15.18
C HIS A 308 5.02 -23.39 -16.00
N MET A 309 5.11 -22.07 -15.81
CA MET A 309 6.17 -21.25 -16.43
C MET A 309 7.40 -21.10 -15.54
N LEU A 310 7.29 -21.46 -14.26
CA LEU A 310 8.37 -21.34 -13.27
C LEU A 310 9.08 -22.67 -13.00
N VAL A 311 8.38 -23.78 -13.24
CA VAL A 311 8.89 -25.13 -13.09
C VAL A 311 8.45 -25.89 -14.34
N ASP A 312 9.41 -26.43 -15.09
CA ASP A 312 9.16 -27.41 -16.14
C ASP A 312 8.63 -28.69 -15.49
N LEU A 313 7.36 -28.68 -15.09
CA LEU A 313 6.66 -29.91 -14.74
C LEU A 313 6.51 -30.68 -16.06
N PRO A 314 6.99 -31.93 -16.14
CA PRO A 314 6.70 -32.77 -17.29
C PRO A 314 5.18 -32.79 -17.45
N SER A 315 4.70 -32.37 -18.62
CA SER A 315 3.28 -32.35 -18.95
C SER A 315 2.72 -33.73 -18.63
N ALA A 316 1.87 -33.81 -17.61
CA ALA A 316 1.16 -35.04 -17.30
C ALA A 316 0.35 -35.38 -18.56
N VAL A 317 0.84 -36.38 -19.29
CA VAL A 317 0.12 -37.04 -20.37
C VAL A 317 -1.22 -37.43 -19.75
N ARG A 318 -2.30 -36.77 -20.17
CA ARG A 318 -3.64 -37.29 -19.94
C ARG A 318 -3.64 -38.66 -20.59
N SER A 319 -3.57 -39.72 -19.80
CA SER A 319 -3.93 -41.04 -20.28
C SER A 319 -5.40 -40.97 -20.66
N ASP A 320 -5.69 -40.99 -21.96
CA ASP A 320 -7.04 -41.16 -22.47
C ASP A 320 -7.69 -42.37 -21.78
N PRO A 321 -8.96 -42.29 -21.35
CA PRO A 321 -9.65 -43.38 -20.65
C PRO A 321 -10.06 -44.54 -21.60
N GLU A 322 -9.40 -44.73 -22.74
CA GLU A 322 -9.80 -45.69 -23.78
C GLU A 322 -8.99 -47.00 -23.81
N SER A 323 -8.05 -47.23 -22.88
CA SER A 323 -7.25 -48.48 -22.86
C SER A 323 -7.48 -49.37 -21.64
N LEU A 324 -8.64 -49.30 -20.98
CA LEU A 324 -9.07 -50.38 -20.08
C LEU A 324 -9.62 -51.53 -20.93
N VAL A 325 -8.70 -52.38 -21.41
CA VAL A 325 -9.03 -53.68 -21.98
C VAL A 325 -9.79 -54.47 -20.92
N ASN A 326 -11.10 -54.64 -21.13
CA ASN A 326 -11.92 -55.58 -20.38
C ASN A 326 -11.39 -56.99 -20.64
N VAL A 327 -10.71 -57.57 -19.66
CA VAL A 327 -10.38 -59.00 -19.65
C VAL A 327 -11.65 -59.75 -19.25
N PRO A 328 -12.28 -60.56 -20.14
CA PRO A 328 -13.39 -61.40 -19.75
C PRO A 328 -12.83 -62.56 -18.91
N VAL A 329 -13.33 -62.68 -17.68
CA VAL A 329 -13.09 -63.86 -16.85
C VAL A 329 -14.01 -64.96 -17.35
N ASP A 330 -13.46 -65.86 -18.18
CA ASP A 330 -14.14 -67.10 -18.54
C ASP A 330 -14.30 -67.98 -17.29
N ARG A 331 -15.53 -68.04 -16.77
CA ARG A 331 -15.96 -69.10 -15.84
C ARG A 331 -16.03 -70.41 -16.63
N LYS A 332 -15.01 -71.25 -16.52
CA LYS A 332 -15.18 -72.69 -16.78
C LYS A 332 -15.83 -73.35 -15.57
N THR A 333 -17.11 -73.66 -15.72
CA THR A 333 -17.78 -74.80 -15.09
C THR A 333 -17.20 -76.09 -15.66
N ASP A 334 -16.79 -77.01 -14.79
CA ASP A 334 -16.78 -78.47 -14.96
C ASP A 334 -16.47 -79.03 -13.55
N SER A 335 -17.45 -79.56 -12.82
CA SER A 335 -18.07 -80.90 -12.87
C SER A 335 -17.68 -81.67 -11.61
#